data_AF-A0A822FPF2-F1
#
_entry.id   AF-A0A822FPF2-F1
#
_cell.length_a   1.000
_cell.length_b   1.000
_cell.length_c   1.000
_cell.angle_alpha   90.00
_cell.angle_beta   90.00
_cell.angle_gamma   90.00
#
_symmetry.space_group_name_H-M   'P 1'
#
loop_
_entity.id
_entity.type
_entity.pdbx_description
1 polymer ?
#
loop_
_entity_poly.entity_id
_entity_poly.type
_entity_poly.pdbx_seq_one_letter_code
_entity_poly.pdbx_strand_id
1 'polypeptide(L)'
;GQHIFEVQAAESEDSYITKHGYHTDGNVHYEFTYDNGYYGSRQLIVYEQYVKTNDKFQLIPPSCFETELPDILVSNYSHWWNENRKILQFRPIHFQDSNFLSDISYVLFSKGYIMMCNTENKQYLINQSSSFFQNLFKRYFIRLDDEPYVYMLRENDIIHIHLSRLGIAFKYNCRNKIITSREYSDMYIDEDQWFGTLTGLKSGLLLSPIAIIKQNNSHYLCRKLIVPFGQVQAIKKSNDDHQTVTIERKSSSTSFIHEYFVFILNDRLRILQPTDSPTGWLYLALLHAMTSHSLPDQYMGMTGMERCFQLLHSAGCWSAQPYDSITRNILLQIATISPKVNFYPEHLTCMIKIDWNENSLPYSMQHFGYYLIVKKLVETSEEWNFMYPSSISNDEIQKFFQSKKYNEKLLAKLYWDYRDSYNPTARLSAQMEKEICCTNSTKSYQPVWNSCSYSTNYSPLRLLDHLYDSGDVNLKDSEELRCFPLSRWLKDEYELKNIWIGLFKLAEQLKTVESDHKKDDIERFEMLLDFLHYISSKCSSEPFYLQMLKSILKAPTLPLGSISYPEFTRYEHIQEITFQSHRINLGNLGRYKRSIALEEIQ
;
A
#
# COMPACT_ATOMS: atom_id res chain seq x y z
N GLY A 1 -7.31 -39.50 9.13
CA GLY A 1 -7.23 -39.95 10.54
C GLY A 1 -6.65 -41.37 10.57
N GLN A 2 -6.03 -41.77 11.67
CA GLN A 2 -5.51 -43.14 11.88
C GLN A 2 -6.62 -44.06 12.39
N HIS A 3 -7.59 -44.41 11.55
CA HIS A 3 -8.57 -45.44 11.89
C HIS A 3 -8.12 -46.78 11.30
N ILE A 4 -8.20 -47.84 12.11
CA ILE A 4 -7.80 -49.19 11.72
C ILE A 4 -9.07 -49.97 11.42
N PHE A 5 -9.20 -50.44 10.18
CA PHE A 5 -10.28 -51.31 9.77
C PHE A 5 -9.86 -52.78 9.90
N GLU A 6 -10.67 -53.59 10.57
CA GLU A 6 -10.53 -55.05 10.51
C GLU A 6 -11.14 -55.57 9.20
N VAL A 7 -10.29 -56.16 8.35
CA VAL A 7 -10.65 -56.63 7.01
C VAL A 7 -10.40 -58.13 6.82
N GLN A 8 -11.09 -58.73 5.85
CA GLN A 8 -10.90 -60.09 5.34
C GLN A 8 -10.71 -60.04 3.81
N ALA A 9 -10.03 -61.03 3.24
CA ALA A 9 -9.84 -61.10 1.79
C ALA A 9 -11.19 -61.27 1.07
N ALA A 10 -11.38 -60.54 -0.04
CA ALA A 10 -12.52 -60.74 -0.93
C ALA A 10 -12.19 -61.76 -2.05
N GLU A 11 -13.17 -62.04 -2.91
CA GLU A 11 -13.03 -63.03 -3.98
C GLU A 11 -12.04 -62.60 -5.08
N SER A 12 -11.81 -61.29 -5.26
CA SER A 12 -10.83 -60.76 -6.21
C SER A 12 -9.43 -60.64 -5.57
N GLU A 13 -8.39 -60.95 -6.34
CA GLU A 13 -7.00 -60.74 -5.92
C GLU A 13 -6.78 -59.27 -5.53
N ASP A 14 -6.00 -59.04 -4.47
CA ASP A 14 -5.69 -57.70 -3.94
C ASP A 14 -6.88 -56.85 -3.46
N SER A 15 -7.99 -57.49 -3.10
CA SER A 15 -9.17 -56.86 -2.49
C SER A 15 -9.43 -57.32 -1.06
N TYR A 16 -9.87 -56.38 -0.20
CA TYR A 16 -10.15 -56.63 1.21
C TYR A 16 -11.46 -55.96 1.62
N ILE A 17 -12.33 -56.67 2.33
CA ILE A 17 -13.62 -56.16 2.80
C ILE A 17 -13.65 -56.12 4.34
N THR A 18 -14.27 -55.09 4.92
CA THR A 18 -14.47 -55.00 6.37
C THR A 18 -15.27 -56.17 6.94
N LYS A 19 -14.81 -56.77 8.05
CA LYS A 19 -15.48 -57.90 8.72
C LYS A 19 -16.82 -57.52 9.36
N HIS A 20 -16.92 -56.28 9.83
CA HIS A 20 -18.10 -55.75 10.50
C HIS A 20 -18.72 -54.64 9.66
N GLY A 21 -20.04 -54.47 9.79
CA GLY A 21 -20.73 -53.29 9.26
C GLY A 21 -20.43 -52.09 10.16
N TYR A 22 -20.11 -50.96 9.56
CA TYR A 22 -19.87 -49.68 10.23
C TYR A 22 -21.07 -48.76 10.06
N HIS A 23 -21.18 -47.77 10.95
CA HIS A 23 -22.30 -46.83 11.09
C HIS A 23 -23.64 -47.54 11.36
N THR A 24 -24.07 -47.53 12.63
CA THR A 24 -25.22 -48.31 13.17
C THR A 24 -26.53 -48.12 12.39
N ASP A 25 -26.75 -46.94 11.82
CA ASP A 25 -27.99 -46.61 11.12
C ASP A 25 -27.96 -47.00 9.62
N GLY A 26 -26.76 -47.11 9.03
CA GLY A 26 -26.55 -47.42 7.61
C GLY A 26 -26.21 -48.88 7.31
N ASN A 27 -25.55 -49.57 8.26
CA ASN A 27 -24.97 -50.91 8.11
C ASN A 27 -24.18 -51.05 6.79
N VAL A 28 -22.99 -50.48 6.79
CA VAL A 28 -22.18 -50.24 5.58
C VAL A 28 -20.88 -51.04 5.65
N HIS A 29 -20.48 -51.66 4.55
CA HIS A 29 -19.18 -52.32 4.42
C HIS A 29 -18.25 -51.50 3.53
N TYR A 30 -16.96 -51.51 3.87
CA TYR A 30 -15.92 -50.89 3.05
C TYR A 30 -15.10 -51.97 2.35
N GLU A 31 -14.85 -51.75 1.07
CA GLU A 31 -14.02 -52.58 0.21
C GLU A 31 -12.78 -51.77 -0.17
N PHE A 32 -11.61 -52.36 0.02
CA PHE A 32 -10.30 -51.78 -0.25
C PHE A 32 -9.66 -52.58 -1.38
N THR A 33 -9.44 -51.95 -2.53
CA THR A 33 -8.78 -52.59 -3.67
C THR A 33 -7.48 -51.88 -3.98
N TYR A 34 -6.43 -52.66 -4.27
CA TYR A 34 -5.16 -52.13 -4.74
C TYR A 34 -5.07 -52.29 -6.25
N ASP A 35 -5.04 -51.17 -6.98
CA ASP A 35 -4.78 -51.20 -8.41
C ASP A 35 -3.27 -51.08 -8.67
N ASN A 36 -2.76 -51.97 -9.53
CA ASN A 36 -1.37 -51.96 -9.97
C ASN A 36 -1.28 -51.03 -11.19
N GLY A 37 -1.09 -49.73 -10.93
CA GLY A 37 -0.95 -48.74 -12.01
C GLY A 37 0.20 -49.07 -12.96
N TYR A 38 0.11 -48.60 -14.21
CA TYR A 38 1.07 -48.84 -15.31
C TYR A 38 2.55 -48.53 -14.99
N TYR A 39 2.84 -47.81 -13.90
CA TYR A 39 4.19 -47.45 -13.45
C TYR A 39 4.60 -48.07 -12.10
N GLY A 40 3.88 -49.07 -11.59
CA GLY A 40 4.23 -49.75 -10.34
C GLY A 40 3.86 -48.99 -9.06
N SER A 41 3.13 -47.86 -9.18
CA SER A 41 2.51 -47.19 -8.04
C SER A 41 1.22 -47.92 -7.66
N ARG A 42 1.22 -48.60 -6.51
CA ARG A 42 0.04 -49.29 -5.97
C ARG A 42 -0.95 -48.27 -5.42
N GLN A 43 -2.05 -48.02 -6.12
CA GLN A 43 -3.05 -47.04 -5.71
C GLN A 43 -4.16 -47.72 -4.92
N LEU A 44 -4.46 -47.22 -3.72
CA LEU A 44 -5.58 -47.69 -2.92
C LEU A 44 -6.88 -47.04 -3.41
N ILE A 45 -7.84 -47.86 -3.80
CA ILE A 45 -9.21 -47.45 -4.10
C ILE A 45 -10.10 -47.95 -2.96
N VAL A 46 -10.95 -47.06 -2.45
CA VAL A 46 -11.88 -47.39 -1.36
C VAL A 46 -13.29 -47.28 -1.89
N TYR A 47 -14.05 -48.35 -1.74
CA TYR A 47 -15.47 -48.39 -2.00
C TYR A 47 -16.25 -48.56 -0.71
N GLU A 48 -17.45 -48.01 -0.72
CA GLU A 48 -18.46 -48.14 0.32
C GLU A 48 -19.69 -48.80 -0.28
N GLN A 49 -20.21 -49.83 0.38
CA GLN A 49 -21.38 -50.58 -0.07
C GLN A 49 -22.44 -50.66 1.03
N TYR A 50 -23.64 -50.19 0.70
CA TYR A 50 -24.79 -50.27 1.60
C TYR A 50 -25.45 -51.65 1.51
N VAL A 51 -25.58 -52.34 2.65
CA VAL A 51 -26.17 -53.70 2.69
C VAL A 51 -27.65 -53.70 2.27
N LYS A 52 -28.40 -52.64 2.58
CA LYS A 52 -29.85 -52.56 2.31
C LYS A 52 -30.20 -52.18 0.88
N THR A 53 -29.47 -51.22 0.29
CA THR A 53 -29.81 -50.65 -1.02
C THR A 53 -28.88 -51.14 -2.14
N ASN A 54 -27.79 -51.81 -1.79
CA ASN A 54 -26.70 -52.18 -2.70
C ASN A 54 -26.12 -50.98 -3.47
N ASP A 55 -26.27 -49.77 -2.93
CA ASP A 55 -25.61 -48.58 -3.48
C ASP A 55 -24.11 -48.65 -3.19
N LYS A 56 -23.31 -48.38 -4.24
CA LYS A 56 -21.85 -48.35 -4.17
C LYS A 56 -21.36 -46.91 -4.32
N PHE A 57 -20.52 -46.46 -3.40
CA PHE A 57 -19.82 -45.18 -3.47
C PHE A 57 -18.31 -45.42 -3.55
N GLN A 58 -17.61 -44.63 -4.35
CA GLN A 58 -16.16 -44.64 -4.46
C GLN A 58 -15.60 -43.38 -3.79
N LEU A 59 -14.60 -43.54 -2.94
CA LEU A 59 -13.84 -42.41 -2.40
C LEU A 59 -12.93 -41.85 -3.50
N ILE A 60 -13.13 -40.58 -3.84
CA ILE A 60 -12.28 -39.85 -4.77
C ILE A 60 -11.23 -39.06 -3.98
N PRO A 61 -9.94 -39.20 -4.29
CA PRO A 61 -8.89 -38.42 -3.64
C PRO A 61 -9.10 -36.90 -3.84
N PRO A 62 -8.82 -36.07 -2.81
CA PRO A 62 -8.87 -34.61 -2.94
C PRO A 62 -7.98 -34.07 -4.07
N SER A 63 -6.87 -34.75 -4.36
CA SER A 63 -5.93 -34.39 -5.44
C SER A 63 -6.57 -34.37 -6.83
N CYS A 64 -7.69 -35.08 -7.03
CA CYS A 64 -8.43 -35.03 -8.29
C CYS A 64 -9.16 -33.68 -8.49
N PHE A 65 -9.30 -32.87 -7.45
CA PHE A 65 -10.10 -31.64 -7.47
C PHE A 65 -9.30 -30.35 -7.24
N GLU A 66 -7.98 -30.42 -7.04
CA GLU A 66 -7.09 -29.30 -6.65
C GLU A 66 -7.16 -28.06 -7.55
N THR A 67 -7.74 -28.16 -8.75
CA THR A 67 -7.93 -27.05 -9.69
C THR A 67 -9.36 -26.90 -10.22
N GLU A 68 -10.27 -27.80 -9.84
CA GLU A 68 -11.64 -27.83 -10.36
C GLU A 68 -12.67 -27.32 -9.35
N LEU A 69 -12.40 -27.56 -8.06
CA LEU A 69 -13.29 -27.17 -6.97
C LEU A 69 -12.62 -26.15 -6.04
N PRO A 70 -13.42 -25.24 -5.47
CA PRO A 70 -12.96 -24.36 -4.39
C PRO A 70 -12.35 -25.13 -3.22
N ASP A 71 -11.31 -24.56 -2.61
CA ASP A 71 -10.56 -25.21 -1.52
C ASP A 71 -11.49 -25.65 -0.38
N ILE A 72 -12.47 -24.83 0.02
CA ILE A 72 -13.42 -25.17 1.09
C ILE A 72 -14.19 -26.48 0.83
N LEU A 73 -14.44 -26.85 -0.43
CA LEU A 73 -15.10 -28.10 -0.80
C LEU A 73 -14.12 -29.28 -0.88
N VAL A 74 -12.82 -29.01 -1.03
CA VAL A 74 -11.75 -30.01 -1.13
C VAL A 74 -11.14 -30.31 0.24
N SER A 75 -10.86 -29.29 1.04
CA SER A 75 -10.13 -29.38 2.30
C SER A 75 -10.99 -29.76 3.50
N ASN A 76 -12.30 -29.46 3.48
CA ASN A 76 -13.19 -29.71 4.63
C ASN A 76 -14.06 -30.96 4.49
N TYR A 77 -14.07 -31.61 3.32
CA TYR A 77 -14.98 -32.72 3.03
C TYR A 77 -14.24 -33.92 2.43
N SER A 78 -14.80 -35.10 2.64
CA SER A 78 -14.48 -36.31 1.87
C SER A 78 -15.44 -36.47 0.69
N HIS A 79 -14.93 -36.93 -0.45
CA HIS A 79 -15.64 -36.94 -1.74
C HIS A 79 -16.08 -38.35 -2.11
N TRP A 80 -17.38 -38.61 -2.10
CA TRP A 80 -17.95 -39.94 -2.35
C TRP A 80 -18.78 -39.96 -3.63
N TRP A 81 -18.28 -40.63 -4.65
CA TRP A 81 -18.92 -40.73 -5.97
C TRP A 81 -19.81 -41.96 -6.08
N ASN A 82 -21.08 -41.77 -6.43
CA ASN A 82 -22.00 -42.86 -6.75
C ASN A 82 -22.17 -42.98 -8.26
N GLU A 83 -21.74 -44.10 -8.82
CA GLU A 83 -21.78 -44.32 -10.26
C GLU A 83 -23.20 -44.47 -10.82
N ASN A 84 -24.10 -45.12 -10.07
CA ASN A 84 -25.48 -45.38 -10.48
C ASN A 84 -26.30 -44.09 -10.51
N ARG A 85 -26.12 -43.25 -9.48
CA ARG A 85 -26.84 -41.99 -9.31
C ARG A 85 -26.16 -40.80 -10.01
N LYS A 86 -24.90 -40.96 -10.42
CA LYS A 86 -24.04 -39.91 -11.02
C LYS A 86 -23.96 -38.65 -10.15
N ILE A 87 -23.78 -38.85 -8.85
CA ILE A 87 -23.65 -37.79 -7.84
C ILE A 87 -22.35 -37.93 -7.06
N LEU A 88 -21.76 -36.79 -6.71
CA LEU A 88 -20.67 -36.68 -5.76
C LEU A 88 -21.21 -36.09 -4.46
N GLN A 89 -21.08 -36.82 -3.36
CA GLN A 89 -21.47 -36.38 -2.03
C GLN A 89 -20.26 -35.83 -1.28
N PHE A 90 -20.42 -34.65 -0.69
CA PHE A 90 -19.45 -34.06 0.23
C PHE A 90 -19.87 -34.44 1.64
N ARG A 91 -19.09 -35.30 2.27
CA ARG A 91 -19.32 -35.80 3.64
C ARG A 91 -18.26 -35.25 4.59
N PRO A 92 -18.46 -35.27 5.92
CA PRO A 92 -17.44 -34.87 6.87
C PRO A 92 -16.08 -35.53 6.57
N ILE A 93 -14.99 -34.77 6.72
CA ILE A 93 -13.64 -35.27 6.42
C ILE A 93 -13.20 -36.41 7.37
N HIS A 94 -13.79 -36.45 8.56
CA HIS A 94 -13.48 -37.46 9.57
C HIS A 94 -14.51 -38.58 9.55
N PHE A 95 -14.04 -39.78 9.19
CA PHE A 95 -14.84 -41.00 9.15
C PHE A 95 -15.60 -41.31 10.45
N GLN A 96 -15.00 -41.01 11.61
CA GLN A 96 -15.57 -41.31 12.92
C GLN A 96 -16.69 -40.35 13.35
N ASP A 97 -17.00 -39.33 12.53
CA ASP A 97 -18.10 -38.43 12.82
C ASP A 97 -19.42 -39.23 12.91
N SER A 98 -20.17 -39.04 13.99
CA SER A 98 -21.48 -39.69 14.16
C SER A 98 -22.44 -39.35 13.02
N ASN A 99 -22.25 -38.19 12.39
CA ASN A 99 -23.08 -37.73 11.30
C ASN A 99 -22.49 -38.00 9.91
N PHE A 100 -21.45 -38.82 9.80
CA PHE A 100 -20.74 -39.06 8.53
C PHE A 100 -21.66 -39.46 7.37
N LEU A 101 -22.72 -40.24 7.64
CA LEU A 101 -23.68 -40.67 6.62
C LEU A 101 -24.93 -39.77 6.52
N SER A 102 -25.23 -38.98 7.55
CA SER A 102 -26.47 -38.19 7.66
C SER A 102 -26.26 -36.72 7.30
N ASP A 103 -25.12 -36.13 7.64
CA ASP A 103 -24.76 -34.74 7.35
C ASP A 103 -24.07 -34.64 5.99
N ILE A 104 -24.89 -34.76 4.95
CA ILE A 104 -24.46 -34.50 3.58
C ILE A 104 -24.73 -33.03 3.30
N SER A 105 -23.73 -32.17 3.51
CA SER A 105 -23.94 -30.73 3.38
C SER A 105 -24.08 -30.29 1.91
N TYR A 106 -23.37 -30.96 0.99
CA TYR A 106 -23.39 -30.66 -0.44
C TYR A 106 -23.49 -31.93 -1.30
N VAL A 107 -24.24 -31.83 -2.40
CA VAL A 107 -24.30 -32.86 -3.45
C VAL A 107 -24.04 -32.20 -4.79
N LEU A 108 -22.95 -32.60 -5.46
CA LEU A 108 -22.66 -32.19 -6.84
C LEU A 108 -23.23 -33.25 -7.80
N PHE A 109 -24.10 -32.79 -8.69
CA PHE A 109 -24.66 -33.63 -9.75
C PHE A 109 -23.80 -33.55 -11.01
N SER A 110 -23.75 -34.62 -11.79
CA SER A 110 -23.05 -34.66 -13.09
C SER A 110 -23.43 -33.54 -14.07
N LYS A 111 -24.61 -32.92 -13.89
CA LYS A 111 -25.07 -31.74 -14.64
C LYS A 111 -24.41 -30.42 -14.20
N GLY A 112 -23.45 -30.45 -13.27
CA GLY A 112 -22.63 -29.31 -12.87
C GLY A 112 -23.26 -28.37 -11.83
N TYR A 113 -24.27 -28.82 -11.07
CA TYR A 113 -24.88 -28.01 -10.01
C TYR A 113 -24.71 -28.64 -8.64
N ILE A 114 -24.65 -27.79 -7.62
CA ILE A 114 -24.52 -28.18 -6.22
C ILE A 114 -25.87 -27.95 -5.53
N MET A 115 -26.38 -28.98 -4.88
CA MET A 115 -27.54 -28.86 -4.01
C MET A 115 -27.05 -28.90 -2.56
N MET A 116 -27.38 -27.86 -1.79
CA MET A 116 -27.21 -27.91 -0.35
C MET A 116 -28.41 -28.64 0.24
N CYS A 117 -28.20 -29.68 1.04
CA CYS A 117 -29.30 -30.50 1.55
C CYS A 117 -30.25 -29.76 2.50
N ASN A 118 -29.83 -28.61 3.05
CA ASN A 118 -30.62 -27.78 3.97
C ASN A 118 -31.52 -26.74 3.26
N THR A 119 -31.43 -26.60 1.94
CA THR A 119 -32.25 -25.67 1.16
C THR A 119 -32.79 -26.38 -0.08
N GLU A 120 -34.09 -26.33 -0.33
CA GLU A 120 -34.68 -26.88 -1.57
C GLU A 120 -34.19 -26.15 -2.84
N ASN A 121 -33.48 -25.02 -2.67
CA ASN A 121 -32.96 -24.22 -3.77
C ASN A 121 -31.73 -24.86 -4.41
N LYS A 122 -31.84 -25.11 -5.71
CA LYS A 122 -30.73 -25.58 -6.56
C LYS A 122 -29.79 -24.42 -6.86
N GLN A 123 -28.53 -24.56 -6.49
CA GLN A 123 -27.49 -23.57 -6.78
C GLN A 123 -26.49 -24.14 -7.78
N TYR A 124 -26.16 -23.37 -8.82
CA TYR A 124 -25.20 -23.79 -9.82
C TYR A 124 -23.82 -23.26 -9.42
N LEU A 125 -22.88 -24.15 -9.13
CA LEU A 125 -21.49 -23.77 -8.93
C LEU A 125 -20.95 -23.27 -10.26
N ILE A 126 -20.45 -22.04 -10.26
CA ILE A 126 -19.79 -21.48 -11.44
C ILE A 126 -18.37 -22.04 -11.47
N ASN A 127 -18.01 -22.69 -12.57
CA ASN A 127 -16.66 -23.21 -12.80
C ASN A 127 -15.63 -22.08 -12.71
N GLN A 128 -14.58 -22.27 -11.90
CA GLN A 128 -13.50 -21.30 -11.69
C GLN A 128 -12.73 -20.98 -12.99
N SER A 129 -12.65 -21.93 -13.92
CA SER A 129 -12.05 -21.71 -15.25
C SER A 129 -12.94 -20.91 -16.22
N SER A 130 -14.21 -20.65 -15.87
CA SER A 130 -15.12 -19.92 -16.75
C SER A 130 -14.69 -18.46 -16.92
N SER A 131 -14.89 -17.91 -18.12
CA SER A 131 -14.59 -16.51 -18.42
C SER A 131 -15.34 -15.54 -17.51
N PHE A 132 -16.57 -15.88 -17.12
CA PHE A 132 -17.38 -15.09 -16.19
C PHE A 132 -16.72 -15.00 -14.81
N PHE A 133 -16.33 -16.14 -14.22
CA PHE A 133 -15.66 -16.17 -12.92
C PHE A 133 -14.34 -15.41 -12.97
N GLN A 134 -13.49 -15.71 -13.96
CA GLN A 134 -12.18 -15.11 -14.13
C GLN A 134 -12.23 -13.59 -14.27
N ASN A 135 -13.21 -13.07 -15.02
CA ASN A 135 -13.38 -11.63 -15.20
C ASN A 135 -13.77 -10.93 -13.88
N LEU A 136 -14.72 -11.49 -13.12
CA LEU A 136 -15.12 -10.92 -11.83
C LEU A 136 -14.01 -11.03 -10.78
N PHE A 137 -13.35 -12.20 -10.71
CA PHE A 137 -12.25 -12.44 -9.78
C PHE A 137 -11.09 -11.47 -10.01
N LYS A 138 -10.58 -11.38 -11.25
CA LYS A 138 -9.46 -10.49 -11.58
C LYS A 138 -9.81 -9.01 -11.44
N ARG A 139 -11.06 -8.62 -11.67
CA ARG A 139 -11.49 -7.21 -11.53
C ARG A 139 -11.55 -6.78 -10.06
N TYR A 140 -12.10 -7.62 -9.18
CA TYR A 140 -12.44 -7.23 -7.81
C TYR A 140 -11.80 -8.10 -6.73
N PHE A 141 -11.95 -9.41 -6.81
CA PHE A 141 -11.68 -10.30 -5.66
C PHE A 141 -10.22 -10.74 -5.50
N ILE A 142 -9.41 -10.65 -6.56
CA ILE A 142 -7.95 -10.85 -6.49
C ILE A 142 -7.25 -9.91 -5.49
N ARG A 143 -7.91 -8.80 -5.13
CA ARG A 143 -7.42 -7.82 -4.16
C ARG A 143 -7.66 -8.24 -2.71
N LEU A 144 -8.46 -9.29 -2.48
CA LEU A 144 -8.86 -9.73 -1.13
C LEU A 144 -8.33 -11.12 -0.80
N ASP A 145 -8.36 -12.05 -1.76
CA ASP A 145 -7.96 -13.44 -1.53
C ASP A 145 -7.51 -14.14 -2.82
N ASP A 146 -6.93 -15.32 -2.67
CA ASP A 146 -6.50 -16.16 -3.79
C ASP A 146 -7.67 -16.92 -4.41
N GLU A 147 -7.53 -17.28 -5.69
CA GLU A 147 -8.57 -17.92 -6.51
C GLU A 147 -9.22 -19.16 -5.85
N PRO A 148 -8.46 -20.11 -5.26
CA PRO A 148 -9.04 -21.32 -4.66
C PRO A 148 -10.02 -21.03 -3.53
N TYR A 149 -9.88 -19.89 -2.85
CA TYR A 149 -10.69 -19.52 -1.69
C TYR A 149 -11.94 -18.72 -2.06
N VAL A 150 -12.12 -18.41 -3.35
CA VAL A 150 -13.30 -17.71 -3.88
C VAL A 150 -14.18 -18.68 -4.66
N TYR A 151 -15.47 -18.70 -4.34
CA TYR A 151 -16.45 -19.50 -5.08
C TYR A 151 -17.73 -18.72 -5.35
N MET A 152 -18.42 -19.09 -6.42
CA MET A 152 -19.63 -18.40 -6.87
C MET A 152 -20.77 -19.40 -7.10
N LEU A 153 -21.90 -19.14 -6.48
CA LEU A 153 -23.11 -19.96 -6.56
C LEU A 153 -24.22 -19.16 -7.23
N ARG A 154 -24.70 -19.64 -8.38
CA ARG A 154 -25.82 -19.03 -9.09
C ARG A 154 -27.15 -19.60 -8.62
N GLU A 155 -28.04 -18.71 -8.22
CA GLU A 155 -29.42 -18.98 -7.86
C GLU A 155 -30.32 -18.03 -8.66
N ASN A 156 -31.01 -18.56 -9.68
CA ASN A 156 -31.80 -17.76 -10.63
C ASN A 156 -30.96 -16.65 -11.31
N ASP A 157 -31.33 -15.38 -11.07
CA ASP A 157 -30.66 -14.17 -11.58
C ASP A 157 -29.68 -13.55 -10.58
N ILE A 158 -29.41 -14.24 -9.47
CA ILE A 158 -28.51 -13.79 -8.40
C ILE A 158 -27.31 -14.73 -8.36
N ILE A 159 -26.12 -14.17 -8.27
CA ILE A 159 -24.89 -14.94 -8.06
C ILE A 159 -24.35 -14.54 -6.68
N HIS A 160 -24.29 -15.51 -5.78
CA HIS A 160 -23.69 -15.36 -4.46
C HIS A 160 -22.20 -15.66 -4.57
N ILE A 161 -21.37 -14.71 -4.16
CA ILE A 161 -19.92 -14.77 -4.25
C ILE A 161 -19.39 -14.87 -2.83
N HIS A 162 -18.59 -15.88 -2.55
CA HIS A 162 -18.12 -16.19 -1.20
C HIS A 162 -16.59 -16.20 -1.16
N LEU A 163 -16.02 -15.50 -0.17
CA LEU A 163 -14.59 -15.52 0.11
C LEU A 163 -14.38 -16.32 1.39
N SER A 164 -14.10 -17.61 1.23
CA SER A 164 -14.15 -18.61 2.30
C SER A 164 -13.24 -18.27 3.50
N ARG A 165 -12.01 -17.80 3.28
CA ARG A 165 -11.08 -17.45 4.37
C ARG A 165 -11.43 -16.15 5.09
N LEU A 166 -12.18 -15.26 4.44
CA LEU A 166 -12.58 -13.97 5.00
C LEU A 166 -13.98 -14.01 5.63
N GLY A 167 -14.79 -15.01 5.28
CA GLY A 167 -16.19 -15.14 5.74
C GLY A 167 -17.13 -14.06 5.21
N ILE A 168 -16.68 -13.25 4.26
CA ILE A 168 -17.49 -12.21 3.62
C ILE A 168 -18.15 -12.76 2.35
N ALA A 169 -19.33 -12.26 2.03
CA ALA A 169 -20.03 -12.61 0.82
C ALA A 169 -20.67 -11.42 0.12
N PHE A 170 -20.79 -11.56 -1.19
CA PHE A 170 -21.38 -10.56 -2.05
C PHE A 170 -22.49 -11.17 -2.89
N LYS A 171 -23.41 -10.32 -3.34
CA LYS A 171 -24.50 -10.71 -4.24
C LYS A 171 -24.40 -9.90 -5.51
N TYR A 172 -24.13 -10.58 -6.61
CA TYR A 172 -24.19 -10.00 -7.95
C TYR A 172 -25.59 -10.20 -8.54
N ASN A 173 -26.25 -9.09 -8.87
CA ASN A 173 -27.54 -9.11 -9.53
C ASN A 173 -27.34 -9.05 -11.05
N CYS A 174 -27.68 -10.12 -11.77
CA CYS A 174 -27.47 -10.22 -13.22
C CYS A 174 -28.25 -9.19 -14.03
N ARG A 175 -29.39 -8.69 -13.52
CA ARG A 175 -30.23 -7.70 -14.21
C ARG A 175 -29.63 -6.30 -14.09
N ASN A 176 -29.21 -5.94 -12.88
CA ASN A 176 -28.71 -4.60 -12.58
C ASN A 176 -27.20 -4.47 -12.79
N LYS A 177 -26.48 -5.59 -12.91
CA LYS A 177 -25.01 -5.68 -13.01
C LYS A 177 -24.27 -5.04 -11.83
N ILE A 178 -24.90 -5.00 -10.67
CA ILE A 178 -24.33 -4.44 -9.44
C ILE A 178 -23.96 -5.59 -8.49
N ILE A 179 -22.78 -5.48 -7.87
CA ILE A 179 -22.35 -6.37 -6.79
C ILE A 179 -22.60 -5.68 -5.46
N THR A 180 -23.49 -6.22 -4.64
CA THR A 180 -23.84 -5.69 -3.31
C THR A 180 -23.15 -6.50 -2.21
N SER A 181 -22.75 -5.85 -1.12
CA SER A 181 -22.21 -6.54 0.05
C SER A 181 -23.34 -7.15 0.87
N ARG A 182 -23.11 -8.35 1.42
CA ARG A 182 -24.04 -8.97 2.38
C ARG A 182 -23.84 -8.41 3.78
N GLU A 183 -22.60 -8.16 4.18
CA GLU A 183 -22.22 -7.70 5.52
C GLU A 183 -22.45 -6.18 5.69
N TYR A 184 -22.32 -5.41 4.62
CA TYR A 184 -22.56 -3.97 4.63
C TYR A 184 -23.79 -3.62 3.78
N SER A 185 -24.93 -3.51 4.46
CA SER A 185 -26.19 -3.10 3.83
C SER A 185 -26.05 -1.76 3.11
N ASP A 186 -26.78 -1.60 2.01
CA ASP A 186 -26.78 -0.41 1.17
C ASP A 186 -25.42 -0.02 0.58
N MET A 187 -24.47 -0.97 0.52
CA MET A 187 -23.16 -0.78 -0.11
C MET A 187 -22.98 -1.72 -1.31
N TYR A 188 -22.37 -1.19 -2.37
CA TYR A 188 -22.00 -1.94 -3.57
C TYR A 188 -20.50 -1.80 -3.83
N ILE A 189 -19.92 -2.76 -4.57
CA ILE A 189 -18.53 -2.69 -4.99
C ILE A 189 -18.38 -1.57 -6.03
N ASP A 190 -17.53 -0.58 -5.74
CA ASP A 190 -17.28 0.53 -6.66
C ASP A 190 -16.68 0.00 -7.97
N GLU A 191 -17.08 0.56 -9.12
CA GLU A 191 -16.47 0.18 -10.39
C GLU A 191 -15.05 0.71 -10.50
N ASP A 192 -14.80 1.89 -9.92
CA ASP A 192 -13.48 2.45 -9.76
C ASP A 192 -12.93 2.04 -8.38
N GLN A 193 -12.00 1.10 -8.39
CA GLN A 193 -11.33 0.60 -7.20
C GLN A 193 -10.16 1.50 -6.76
N TRP A 194 -9.96 2.66 -7.40
CA TRP A 194 -8.99 3.64 -6.97
C TRP A 194 -9.56 4.54 -5.86
N PHE A 195 -8.85 4.61 -4.73
CA PHE A 195 -9.26 5.41 -3.58
C PHE A 195 -8.28 6.55 -3.24
N GLY A 196 -7.25 6.77 -4.07
CA GLY A 196 -6.42 7.98 -4.05
C GLY A 196 -5.33 8.06 -2.97
N THR A 197 -5.35 7.16 -1.99
CA THR A 197 -4.32 7.00 -0.94
C THR A 197 -3.80 5.56 -0.92
N LEU A 198 -2.84 5.25 -0.03
CA LEU A 198 -2.14 3.96 0.05
C LEU A 198 -1.60 3.52 -1.32
N THR A 199 -0.99 4.47 -2.05
CA THR A 199 -0.46 4.24 -3.39
C THR A 199 0.47 3.03 -3.40
N GLY A 200 0.29 2.16 -4.40
CA GLY A 200 1.07 0.92 -4.52
C GLY A 200 0.47 -0.29 -3.79
N LEU A 201 -0.50 -0.10 -2.88
CA LEU A 201 -1.21 -1.21 -2.24
C LEU A 201 -2.07 -1.97 -3.26
N LYS A 202 -1.83 -3.29 -3.39
CA LYS A 202 -2.59 -4.17 -4.30
C LYS A 202 -3.82 -4.77 -3.66
N SER A 203 -3.86 -4.81 -2.34
CA SER A 203 -4.94 -5.42 -1.57
C SER A 203 -5.93 -4.36 -1.08
N GLY A 204 -7.21 -4.62 -1.25
CA GLY A 204 -8.26 -3.68 -0.86
C GLY A 204 -9.45 -3.69 -1.81
N LEU A 205 -10.66 -3.74 -1.25
CA LEU A 205 -11.91 -3.65 -1.99
C LEU A 205 -12.71 -2.44 -1.51
N LEU A 206 -12.95 -1.50 -2.43
CA LEU A 206 -13.69 -0.29 -2.17
C LEU A 206 -15.19 -0.53 -2.38
N LEU A 207 -15.98 -0.13 -1.39
CA LEU A 207 -17.43 -0.15 -1.38
C LEU A 207 -17.98 1.28 -1.32
N SER A 208 -19.02 1.52 -2.09
CA SER A 208 -19.72 2.81 -2.20
C SER A 208 -21.21 2.65 -1.88
N PRO A 209 -21.87 3.69 -1.34
CA PRO A 209 -23.28 3.63 -0.95
C PRO A 209 -24.23 3.63 -2.16
N ILE A 210 -25.22 2.74 -2.17
CA ILE A 210 -26.20 2.56 -3.26
C ILE A 210 -27.07 3.82 -3.45
N ALA A 211 -27.44 4.50 -2.37
CA ALA A 211 -28.36 5.65 -2.39
C ALA A 211 -27.85 6.84 -3.23
N ILE A 212 -26.53 6.95 -3.42
CA ILE A 212 -25.87 8.10 -4.05
C ILE A 212 -25.76 7.96 -5.58
N ILE A 213 -26.01 6.77 -6.14
CA ILE A 213 -26.08 6.52 -7.60
C ILE A 213 -27.11 7.47 -8.28
N LYS A 214 -28.07 8.02 -7.52
CA LYS A 214 -29.15 8.88 -8.02
C LYS A 214 -28.84 10.38 -8.08
N GLN A 215 -27.72 10.88 -7.54
CA GLN A 215 -27.41 12.31 -7.55
C GLN A 215 -26.06 12.58 -8.24
N ASN A 216 -26.14 13.20 -9.41
CA ASN A 216 -25.08 13.36 -10.41
C ASN A 216 -23.81 14.14 -10.00
N ASN A 217 -23.51 14.42 -8.73
CA ASN A 217 -22.25 15.11 -8.36
C ASN A 217 -21.93 15.20 -6.85
N SER A 218 -22.18 14.19 -6.03
CA SER A 218 -21.90 14.30 -4.58
C SER A 218 -20.79 13.36 -4.10
N HIS A 219 -19.68 13.94 -3.63
CA HIS A 219 -18.67 13.30 -2.79
C HIS A 219 -19.30 12.31 -1.81
N TYR A 220 -18.82 11.07 -1.78
CA TYR A 220 -19.36 10.05 -0.91
C TYR A 220 -18.96 10.36 0.54
N LEU A 221 -19.95 10.51 1.42
CA LEU A 221 -19.69 10.80 2.84
C LEU A 221 -19.07 9.59 3.55
N CYS A 222 -19.38 8.37 3.10
CA CYS A 222 -18.96 7.13 3.75
C CYS A 222 -18.70 6.01 2.72
N ARG A 223 -17.55 6.01 2.03
CA ARG A 223 -17.07 4.80 1.35
C ARG A 223 -16.39 3.88 2.35
N LYS A 224 -16.39 2.58 2.09
CA LYS A 224 -15.74 1.59 2.95
C LYS A 224 -14.66 0.86 2.17
N LEU A 225 -13.44 0.83 2.69
CA LEU A 225 -12.33 0.06 2.15
C LEU A 225 -12.14 -1.18 3.01
N ILE A 226 -12.41 -2.36 2.44
CA ILE A 226 -12.13 -3.65 3.08
C ILE A 226 -10.70 -4.04 2.73
N VAL A 227 -9.86 -4.26 3.73
CA VAL A 227 -8.46 -4.71 3.54
C VAL A 227 -8.26 -6.02 4.31
N PRO A 228 -7.79 -7.10 3.65
CA PRO A 228 -7.50 -8.35 4.35
C PRO A 228 -6.38 -8.14 5.36
N PHE A 229 -6.40 -8.87 6.48
CA PHE A 229 -5.26 -8.87 7.40
C PHE A 229 -4.22 -9.91 6.98
N GLY A 230 -2.94 -9.60 7.21
CA GLY A 230 -1.80 -10.46 6.89
C GLY A 230 -0.47 -9.74 7.03
N GLN A 231 0.61 -10.42 6.67
CA GLN A 231 1.96 -9.85 6.69
C GLN A 231 2.12 -8.87 5.53
N VAL A 232 2.45 -7.61 5.82
CA VAL A 232 2.59 -6.57 4.79
C VAL A 232 4.00 -6.63 4.24
N GLN A 233 4.12 -6.74 2.92
CA GLN A 233 5.40 -6.73 2.22
C GLN A 233 5.40 -5.60 1.19
N ALA A 234 6.53 -4.89 1.12
CA ALA A 234 6.78 -3.90 0.09
C ALA A 234 7.94 -4.38 -0.79
N ILE A 235 7.78 -4.25 -2.10
CA ILE A 235 8.79 -4.59 -3.09
C ILE A 235 8.89 -3.43 -4.06
N LYS A 236 10.10 -2.88 -4.23
CA LYS A 236 10.39 -1.91 -5.29
C LYS A 236 11.13 -2.59 -6.43
N LYS A 237 10.50 -2.66 -7.61
CA LYS A 237 11.17 -3.10 -8.84
C LYS A 237 11.94 -1.92 -9.44
N SER A 238 13.01 -2.19 -10.18
CA SER A 238 13.88 -1.15 -10.78
C SER A 238 13.14 -0.19 -11.71
N ASN A 239 12.05 -0.64 -12.33
CA ASN A 239 11.31 0.11 -13.35
C ASN A 239 10.05 0.80 -12.80
N ASP A 240 9.72 0.60 -11.52
CA ASP A 240 8.51 1.16 -10.92
C ASP A 240 8.82 2.49 -10.21
N ASP A 241 8.00 3.50 -10.48
CA ASP A 241 8.11 4.82 -9.82
C ASP A 241 7.78 4.74 -8.32
N HIS A 242 6.90 3.81 -7.93
CA HIS A 242 6.43 3.60 -6.57
C HIS A 242 6.53 2.11 -6.18
N GLN A 243 6.82 1.81 -4.92
CA GLN A 243 6.83 0.43 -4.44
C GLN A 243 5.45 -0.23 -4.54
N THR A 244 5.44 -1.53 -4.83
CA THR A 244 4.24 -2.36 -4.76
C THR A 244 4.14 -2.96 -3.37
N VAL A 245 2.96 -2.82 -2.73
CA VAL A 245 2.67 -3.36 -1.40
C VAL A 245 1.62 -4.47 -1.52
N THR A 246 1.95 -5.64 -0.99
CA THR A 246 1.09 -6.83 -0.98
C THR A 246 0.89 -7.33 0.45
N ILE A 247 -0.25 -7.97 0.69
CA ILE A 247 -0.59 -8.56 1.98
C ILE A 247 -0.57 -10.07 1.83
N GLU A 248 0.42 -10.71 2.43
CA GLU A 248 0.52 -12.16 2.45
C GLU A 248 -0.31 -12.75 3.58
N ARG A 249 -1.31 -13.55 3.20
CA ARG A 249 -2.11 -14.34 4.13
C ARG A 249 -1.51 -15.76 4.17
N LYS A 250 -0.84 -16.15 5.26
CA LYS A 250 -0.28 -17.50 5.42
C LYS A 250 -1.38 -18.56 5.19
N SER A 251 -1.17 -19.48 4.24
CA SER A 251 -2.19 -20.48 3.83
C SER A 251 -2.45 -21.56 4.89
N SER A 252 -1.52 -21.78 5.83
CA SER A 252 -1.52 -22.93 6.74
C SER A 252 -1.79 -22.59 8.21
N SER A 253 -1.97 -21.32 8.55
CA SER A 253 -2.17 -20.89 9.94
C SER A 253 -3.63 -20.54 10.17
N THR A 254 -4.28 -21.27 11.08
CA THR A 254 -5.64 -20.95 11.60
C THR A 254 -5.71 -19.55 12.24
N SER A 255 -4.57 -18.90 12.43
CA SER A 255 -4.38 -17.63 13.13
C SER A 255 -5.00 -16.40 12.47
N PHE A 256 -5.31 -16.42 11.16
CA PHE A 256 -5.84 -15.22 10.45
C PHE A 256 -7.15 -15.48 9.68
N ILE A 257 -7.83 -16.59 9.98
CA ILE A 257 -9.12 -16.92 9.36
C ILE A 257 -10.16 -15.89 9.85
N HIS A 258 -10.91 -15.30 8.92
CA HIS A 258 -11.90 -14.24 9.14
C HIS A 258 -11.34 -12.87 9.52
N GLU A 259 -10.04 -12.65 9.45
CA GLU A 259 -9.45 -11.36 9.82
C GLU A 259 -9.28 -10.43 8.61
N TYR A 260 -10.01 -9.31 8.66
CA TYR A 260 -9.90 -8.17 7.77
C TYR A 260 -10.26 -6.89 8.53
N PHE A 261 -9.80 -5.76 8.02
CA PHE A 261 -10.13 -4.44 8.55
C PHE A 261 -11.02 -3.69 7.57
N VAL A 262 -11.89 -2.85 8.12
CA VAL A 262 -12.68 -1.90 7.34
C VAL A 262 -12.29 -0.49 7.73
N PHE A 263 -11.92 0.27 6.72
CA PHE A 263 -11.61 1.68 6.85
C PHE A 263 -12.70 2.52 6.19
N ILE A 264 -13.10 3.60 6.85
CA ILE A 264 -14.08 4.55 6.33
C ILE A 264 -13.32 5.65 5.59
N LEU A 265 -13.69 5.85 4.34
CA LEU A 265 -13.12 6.85 3.47
C LEU A 265 -14.12 7.99 3.31
N ASN A 266 -13.74 9.18 3.79
CA ASN A 266 -14.56 10.37 3.83
C ASN A 266 -14.07 11.39 2.80
N ASP A 267 -14.74 11.47 1.65
CA ASP A 267 -14.31 12.30 0.51
C ASP A 267 -14.35 13.80 0.79
N ARG A 268 -15.19 14.23 1.72
CA ARG A 268 -15.28 15.63 2.12
C ARG A 268 -14.08 16.04 2.97
N LEU A 269 -13.71 15.19 3.93
CA LEU A 269 -12.58 15.46 4.81
C LEU A 269 -11.25 15.05 4.19
N ARG A 270 -11.27 14.22 3.14
CA ARG A 270 -10.09 13.59 2.54
C ARG A 270 -9.30 12.77 3.55
N ILE A 271 -10.00 11.97 4.35
CA ILE A 271 -9.39 11.16 5.42
C ILE A 271 -9.84 9.70 5.27
N LEU A 272 -8.88 8.79 5.47
CA LEU A 272 -9.11 7.37 5.71
C LEU A 272 -9.07 7.09 7.23
N GLN A 273 -10.15 6.58 7.78
CA GLN A 273 -10.36 6.38 9.22
C GLN A 273 -10.60 4.90 9.57
N PRO A 274 -10.07 4.41 10.70
CA PRO A 274 -10.38 3.08 11.22
C PRO A 274 -11.74 3.03 11.93
N THR A 275 -12.26 1.81 12.13
CA THR A 275 -13.60 1.51 12.66
C THR A 275 -13.60 1.09 14.14
N ASP A 276 -12.74 1.72 14.95
CA ASP A 276 -12.76 1.74 16.44
C ASP A 276 -11.90 0.72 17.23
N SER A 277 -10.99 -0.05 16.62
CA SER A 277 -10.04 -0.89 17.37
C SER A 277 -8.59 -0.37 17.29
N PRO A 278 -7.82 -0.36 18.40
CA PRO A 278 -6.40 0.03 18.36
C PRO A 278 -5.58 -0.76 17.34
N THR A 279 -5.87 -2.05 17.19
CA THR A 279 -5.31 -2.92 16.16
C THR A 279 -5.58 -2.38 14.75
N GLY A 280 -6.80 -1.93 14.46
CA GLY A 280 -7.15 -1.32 13.17
C GLY A 280 -6.47 0.03 12.93
N TRP A 281 -6.31 0.86 13.97
CA TRP A 281 -5.52 2.10 13.90
C TRP A 281 -4.05 1.80 13.55
N LEU A 282 -3.45 0.84 14.25
CA LEU A 282 -2.06 0.43 14.04
C LEU A 282 -1.87 -0.25 12.68
N TYR A 283 -2.83 -1.05 12.23
CA TYR A 283 -2.78 -1.66 10.91
C TYR A 283 -2.84 -0.61 9.80
N LEU A 284 -3.73 0.38 9.93
CA LEU A 284 -3.79 1.51 9.00
C LEU A 284 -2.49 2.32 9.00
N ALA A 285 -1.89 2.54 10.18
CA ALA A 285 -0.59 3.20 10.30
C ALA A 285 0.51 2.40 9.59
N LEU A 286 0.55 1.07 9.75
CA LEU A 286 1.47 0.20 9.04
C LEU A 286 1.28 0.30 7.52
N LEU A 287 0.05 0.25 7.02
CA LEU A 287 -0.22 0.37 5.58
C LEU A 287 0.30 1.71 5.03
N HIS A 288 0.04 2.83 5.71
CA HIS A 288 0.56 4.14 5.31
C HIS A 288 2.10 4.21 5.35
N ALA A 289 2.74 3.63 6.36
CA ALA A 289 4.20 3.55 6.42
C ALA A 289 4.76 2.75 5.23
N MET A 290 4.13 1.63 4.91
CA MET A 290 4.56 0.72 3.84
C MET A 290 4.33 1.30 2.43
N THR A 291 3.32 2.14 2.27
CA THR A 291 3.04 2.87 1.02
C THR A 291 3.65 4.28 1.00
N SER A 292 4.58 4.60 1.90
CA SER A 292 5.15 5.95 1.98
C SER A 292 6.09 6.25 0.80
N HIS A 293 5.97 7.46 0.27
CA HIS A 293 6.84 7.98 -0.77
C HIS A 293 7.22 9.43 -0.47
N SER A 294 8.21 9.97 -1.19
CA SER A 294 8.68 11.35 -1.02
C SER A 294 7.64 12.40 -1.46
N LEU A 295 6.66 11.99 -2.27
CA LEU A 295 5.57 12.84 -2.71
C LEU A 295 4.30 12.54 -1.91
N PRO A 296 3.52 13.56 -1.53
CA PRO A 296 2.21 13.37 -0.92
C PRO A 296 1.26 12.62 -1.84
N ASP A 297 0.35 11.83 -1.28
CA ASP A 297 -0.71 11.21 -2.08
C ASP A 297 -1.78 12.21 -2.51
N GLN A 298 -2.49 11.88 -3.60
CA GLN A 298 -3.46 12.78 -4.24
C GLN A 298 -4.71 13.00 -3.39
N TYR A 299 -5.03 12.07 -2.50
CA TYR A 299 -6.28 12.10 -1.74
C TYR A 299 -6.14 12.95 -0.48
N MET A 300 -5.20 12.62 0.40
CA MET A 300 -5.00 13.28 1.69
C MET A 300 -4.07 14.48 1.58
N GLY A 301 -3.25 14.58 0.53
CA GLY A 301 -2.23 15.64 0.41
C GLY A 301 -1.11 15.50 1.45
N MET A 302 -0.92 14.28 1.98
CA MET A 302 0.13 13.94 2.95
C MET A 302 0.92 12.73 2.43
N THR A 303 2.16 12.60 2.85
CA THR A 303 2.92 11.36 2.62
C THR A 303 2.42 10.25 3.54
N GLY A 304 2.65 9.00 3.15
CA GLY A 304 2.34 7.84 3.99
C GLY A 304 3.05 7.90 5.36
N MET A 305 4.30 8.38 5.40
CA MET A 305 5.03 8.58 6.65
C MET A 305 4.33 9.59 7.57
N GLU A 306 3.99 10.77 7.05
CA GLU A 306 3.29 11.80 7.84
C GLU A 306 1.96 11.28 8.39
N ARG A 307 1.18 10.57 7.57
CA ARG A 307 -0.08 9.98 8.00
C ARG A 307 0.13 8.87 9.03
N CYS A 308 1.16 8.05 8.89
CA CYS A 308 1.51 7.03 9.86
C CYS A 308 1.80 7.64 11.24
N PHE A 309 2.67 8.65 11.31
CA PHE A 309 2.98 9.33 12.57
C PHE A 309 1.76 10.03 13.17
N GLN A 310 0.93 10.66 12.34
CA GLN A 310 -0.33 11.25 12.80
C GLN A 310 -1.26 10.19 13.44
N LEU A 311 -1.34 8.98 12.88
CA LEU A 311 -2.11 7.88 13.44
C LEU A 311 -1.47 7.33 14.73
N LEU A 312 -0.15 7.12 14.76
CA LEU A 312 0.56 6.60 15.93
C LEU A 312 0.49 7.55 17.15
N HIS A 313 0.42 8.86 16.90
CA HIS A 313 0.20 9.86 17.96
C HIS A 313 -1.27 9.98 18.39
N SER A 314 -2.22 9.45 17.61
CA SER A 314 -3.63 9.46 17.99
C SER A 314 -3.87 8.53 19.17
N ALA A 315 -4.70 8.96 20.12
CA ALA A 315 -5.11 8.14 21.26
C ALA A 315 -5.69 6.77 20.85
N GLY A 316 -6.22 6.64 19.62
CA GLY A 316 -6.70 5.36 19.09
C GLY A 316 -5.64 4.27 18.99
N CYS A 317 -4.35 4.61 18.85
CA CYS A 317 -3.27 3.62 18.87
C CYS A 317 -2.83 3.22 20.28
N TRP A 318 -3.12 4.04 21.30
CA TRP A 318 -2.63 3.85 22.67
C TRP A 318 -3.65 3.04 23.47
N SER A 319 -3.17 2.04 24.20
CA SER A 319 -4.01 1.13 24.97
C SER A 319 -3.67 1.20 26.46
N ALA A 320 -4.71 1.26 27.30
CA ALA A 320 -4.59 1.07 28.76
C ALA A 320 -4.65 -0.42 29.16
N GLN A 321 -4.42 -1.31 28.19
CA GLN A 321 -4.34 -2.76 28.33
C GLN A 321 -3.13 -3.26 27.52
N PRO A 322 -2.43 -4.31 27.97
CA PRO A 322 -1.38 -4.94 27.17
C PRO A 322 -1.88 -5.36 25.78
N TYR A 323 -1.13 -5.04 24.74
CA TYR A 323 -1.47 -5.42 23.37
C TYR A 323 -1.50 -6.94 23.20
N ASP A 324 -2.46 -7.42 22.41
CA ASP A 324 -2.55 -8.82 22.00
C ASP A 324 -1.45 -9.19 20.99
N SER A 325 -1.33 -10.50 20.69
CA SER A 325 -0.29 -11.02 19.81
C SER A 325 -0.35 -10.44 18.40
N ILE A 326 -1.56 -10.21 17.88
CA ILE A 326 -1.81 -9.62 16.57
C ILE A 326 -1.29 -8.18 16.53
N THR A 327 -1.68 -7.36 17.51
CA THR A 327 -1.24 -5.96 17.58
C THR A 327 0.27 -5.85 17.81
N ARG A 328 0.85 -6.72 18.63
CA ARG A 328 2.32 -6.81 18.80
C ARG A 328 3.02 -7.15 17.49
N ASN A 329 2.46 -8.02 16.65
CA ASN A 329 3.03 -8.33 15.35
C ASN A 329 2.99 -7.12 14.40
N ILE A 330 1.90 -6.35 14.38
CA ILE A 330 1.78 -5.11 13.60
C ILE A 330 2.82 -4.09 14.05
N LEU A 331 2.93 -3.88 15.37
CA LEU A 331 3.93 -2.98 15.96
C LEU A 331 5.36 -3.42 15.61
N LEU A 332 5.65 -4.71 15.67
CA LEU A 332 6.94 -5.27 15.25
C LEU A 332 7.22 -4.94 13.78
N GLN A 333 6.25 -5.12 12.88
CA GLN A 333 6.40 -4.74 11.47
C GLN A 333 6.74 -3.26 11.32
N ILE A 334 6.03 -2.35 12.00
CA ILE A 334 6.31 -0.91 11.98
C ILE A 334 7.74 -0.62 12.50
N ALA A 335 8.13 -1.20 13.63
CA ALA A 335 9.46 -0.97 14.21
C ALA A 335 10.59 -1.44 13.29
N THR A 336 10.38 -2.53 12.55
CA THR A 336 11.38 -3.06 11.60
C THR A 336 11.60 -2.18 10.37
N ILE A 337 10.71 -1.23 10.09
CA ILE A 337 10.89 -0.23 9.01
C ILE A 337 12.06 0.71 9.34
N SER A 338 12.35 0.95 10.63
CA SER A 338 13.53 1.72 11.01
C SER A 338 14.83 1.02 10.56
N PRO A 339 15.80 1.77 10.03
CA PRO A 339 17.10 1.21 9.67
C PRO A 339 17.83 0.71 10.92
N LYS A 340 18.64 -0.33 10.76
CA LYS A 340 19.46 -0.86 11.85
C LYS A 340 20.67 0.04 12.00
N VAL A 341 21.02 0.37 13.24
CA VAL A 341 22.15 1.27 13.48
C VAL A 341 23.00 0.79 14.63
N ASN A 342 24.30 0.66 14.35
CA ASN A 342 25.33 0.17 15.27
C ASN A 342 26.62 0.96 15.09
N PHE A 343 27.58 0.76 16.00
CA PHE A 343 28.94 1.24 15.79
C PHE A 343 29.78 0.24 15.00
N TYR A 344 30.77 0.76 14.27
CA TYR A 344 31.77 -0.07 13.59
C TYR A 344 33.19 0.36 13.97
N PRO A 345 34.07 -0.60 14.30
CA PRO A 345 33.75 -1.98 14.66
C PRO A 345 32.95 -2.03 15.97
N GLU A 346 32.16 -3.09 16.24
CA GLU A 346 31.17 -3.13 17.35
C GLU A 346 31.74 -2.80 18.74
N HIS A 347 33.03 -3.08 18.97
CA HIS A 347 33.71 -2.84 20.23
C HIS A 347 34.25 -1.40 20.39
N LEU A 348 34.11 -0.55 19.37
CA LEU A 348 34.52 0.85 19.37
C LEU A 348 33.36 1.77 19.03
N THR A 349 33.37 2.99 19.54
CA THR A 349 32.36 4.01 19.23
C THR A 349 32.86 5.05 18.20
N CYS A 350 33.82 4.67 17.35
CA CYS A 350 34.51 5.61 16.46
C CYS A 350 33.77 5.91 15.14
N MET A 351 32.93 4.99 14.64
CA MET A 351 32.16 5.19 13.41
C MET A 351 30.74 4.65 13.55
N ILE A 352 29.77 5.39 13.00
CA ILE A 352 28.38 4.97 12.92
C ILE A 352 28.16 4.19 11.63
N LYS A 353 27.55 3.00 11.73
CA LYS A 353 27.11 2.20 10.59
C LYS A 353 25.59 2.16 10.55
N ILE A 354 25.01 2.67 9.48
CA ILE A 354 23.57 2.61 9.20
C ILE A 354 23.35 1.50 8.17
N ASP A 355 22.68 0.43 8.58
CA ASP A 355 22.27 -0.66 7.73
C ASP A 355 20.80 -0.44 7.33
N TRP A 356 20.60 0.22 6.20
CA TRP A 356 19.28 0.40 5.59
C TRP A 356 18.72 -0.95 5.12
N ASN A 357 17.40 -1.10 5.14
CA ASN A 357 16.71 -2.30 4.66
C ASN A 357 16.66 -2.36 3.11
N GLU A 358 17.77 -2.09 2.43
CA GLU A 358 17.89 -1.82 0.98
C GLU A 358 17.35 -2.93 0.09
N ASN A 359 17.51 -4.19 0.52
CA ASN A 359 17.07 -5.35 -0.26
C ASN A 359 15.54 -5.49 -0.33
N SER A 360 14.78 -4.68 0.42
CA SER A 360 13.32 -4.80 0.52
C SER A 360 12.58 -3.46 0.48
N LEU A 361 13.12 -2.40 1.09
CA LEU A 361 12.37 -1.17 1.35
C LEU A 361 13.06 0.09 0.76
N PRO A 362 12.32 0.95 0.04
CA PRO A 362 12.76 2.31 -0.33
C PRO A 362 13.23 3.15 0.87
N TYR A 363 14.22 4.00 0.67
CA TYR A 363 14.70 4.94 1.71
C TYR A 363 13.61 5.91 2.20
N SER A 364 12.70 6.33 1.32
CA SER A 364 11.58 7.24 1.66
C SER A 364 10.58 6.64 2.67
N MET A 365 10.66 5.34 2.92
CA MET A 365 9.85 4.67 3.92
C MET A 365 10.56 4.58 5.27
N GLN A 366 11.90 4.65 5.30
CA GLN A 366 12.69 4.33 6.48
C GLN A 366 12.88 5.59 7.35
N HIS A 367 12.32 5.57 8.55
CA HIS A 367 12.39 6.67 9.51
C HIS A 367 12.99 6.19 10.84
N PHE A 368 13.91 6.97 11.43
CA PHE A 368 14.58 6.59 12.69
C PHE A 368 13.62 6.54 13.89
N GLY A 369 12.50 7.28 13.81
CA GLY A 369 11.51 7.37 14.88
C GLY A 369 10.54 6.19 15.01
N TYR A 370 10.38 5.30 14.01
CA TYR A 370 9.39 4.20 14.10
C TYR A 370 9.68 3.24 15.25
N TYR A 371 10.94 2.81 15.40
CA TYR A 371 11.36 1.99 16.53
C TYR A 371 11.06 2.68 17.87
N LEU A 372 11.40 3.97 17.98
CA LEU A 372 11.28 4.74 19.23
C LEU A 372 9.81 4.88 19.67
N ILE A 373 8.91 5.23 18.74
CA ILE A 373 7.48 5.38 19.03
C ILE A 373 6.81 4.04 19.33
N VAL A 374 7.16 2.99 18.60
CA VAL A 374 6.63 1.65 18.85
C VAL A 374 7.09 1.12 20.21
N LYS A 375 8.36 1.31 20.57
CA LYS A 375 8.87 0.93 21.88
C LYS A 375 8.10 1.65 23.00
N LYS A 376 7.89 2.96 22.86
CA LYS A 376 7.09 3.74 23.83
C LYS A 376 5.66 3.26 23.95
N LEU A 377 4.99 2.95 22.83
CA LEU A 377 3.64 2.38 22.82
C LEU A 377 3.57 1.06 23.60
N VAL A 378 4.51 0.14 23.33
CA VAL A 378 4.58 -1.16 24.02
C VAL A 378 4.85 -0.98 25.51
N GLU A 379 5.87 -0.21 25.89
CA GLU A 379 6.21 0.07 27.29
C GLU A 379 5.02 0.66 28.04
N THR A 380 4.35 1.66 27.45
CA THR A 380 3.17 2.30 28.06
C THR A 380 2.01 1.31 28.22
N SER A 381 1.80 0.40 27.27
CA SER A 381 0.77 -0.65 27.41
C SER A 381 1.12 -1.67 28.50
N GLU A 382 2.41 -1.95 28.70
CA GLU A 382 2.92 -2.92 29.67
C GLU A 382 2.92 -2.38 31.11
N GLU A 383 2.94 -1.06 31.29
CA GLU A 383 2.70 -0.42 32.60
C GLU A 383 1.35 -0.86 33.20
N TRP A 384 0.38 -1.24 32.37
CA TRP A 384 -0.93 -1.73 32.80
C TRP A 384 -0.98 -3.23 33.07
N ASN A 385 0.11 -3.99 32.89
CA ASN A 385 0.14 -5.46 33.06
C ASN A 385 -0.39 -5.90 34.43
N PHE A 386 -0.21 -5.12 35.49
CA PHE A 386 -0.66 -5.47 36.84
C PHE A 386 -2.19 -5.59 36.98
N MET A 387 -2.96 -4.94 36.10
CA MET A 387 -4.43 -4.99 36.10
C MET A 387 -4.99 -6.19 35.33
N TYR A 388 -4.15 -6.90 34.57
CA TYR A 388 -4.59 -7.96 33.66
C TYR A 388 -3.94 -9.31 34.00
N PRO A 389 -4.59 -10.44 33.70
CA PRO A 389 -3.99 -11.75 33.88
C PRO A 389 -2.70 -11.86 33.06
N SER A 390 -1.66 -12.45 33.65
CA SER A 390 -0.38 -12.67 32.96
C SER A 390 -0.59 -13.56 31.74
N SER A 391 -0.62 -12.97 30.54
CA SER A 391 -0.63 -13.74 29.29
C SER A 391 0.77 -14.26 29.03
N ILE A 392 0.94 -15.58 28.99
CA ILE A 392 2.18 -16.25 28.57
C ILE A 392 2.26 -16.12 27.04
N SER A 393 2.71 -14.96 26.54
CA SER A 393 3.00 -14.79 25.12
C SER A 393 4.50 -14.95 24.86
N ASN A 394 4.84 -15.71 23.82
CA ASN A 394 6.17 -15.70 23.23
C ASN A 394 6.40 -14.31 22.60
N ASP A 395 6.89 -13.35 23.37
CA ASP A 395 6.99 -11.96 22.93
C ASP A 395 8.20 -11.74 22.02
N GLU A 396 8.01 -12.01 20.73
CA GLU A 396 8.98 -11.69 19.67
C GLU A 396 9.37 -10.21 19.68
N ILE A 397 8.43 -9.32 20.01
CA ILE A 397 8.67 -7.87 20.08
C ILE A 397 9.58 -7.48 21.25
N GLN A 398 9.44 -8.11 22.43
CA GLN A 398 10.35 -7.87 23.55
C GLN A 398 11.75 -8.43 23.24
N LYS A 399 11.83 -9.63 22.64
CA LYS A 399 13.11 -10.19 22.16
C LYS A 399 13.76 -9.27 21.13
N PHE A 400 12.97 -8.63 20.27
CA PHE A 400 13.45 -7.65 19.30
C PHE A 400 14.05 -6.41 19.98
N PHE A 401 13.38 -5.82 20.97
CA PHE A 401 13.90 -4.68 21.73
C PHE A 401 15.14 -5.00 22.56
N GLN A 402 15.25 -6.23 23.08
CA GLN A 402 16.44 -6.70 23.80
C GLN A 402 17.60 -7.07 22.87
N SER A 403 17.34 -7.21 21.58
CA SER A 403 18.38 -7.61 20.62
C SER A 403 19.40 -6.48 20.42
N LYS A 404 20.70 -6.83 20.35
CA LYS A 404 21.77 -5.89 20.03
C LYS A 404 21.76 -5.40 18.57
N LYS A 405 20.70 -5.71 17.79
CA LYS A 405 20.60 -5.31 16.38
C LYS A 405 20.39 -3.81 16.22
N TYR A 406 19.74 -3.17 17.19
CA TYR A 406 19.45 -1.75 17.20
C TYR A 406 20.15 -1.11 18.40
N ASN A 407 21.08 -0.20 18.16
CA ASN A 407 21.60 0.67 19.21
C ASN A 407 20.65 1.84 19.44
N GLU A 408 19.76 1.71 20.42
CA GLU A 408 18.71 2.70 20.72
C GLU A 408 19.24 4.11 20.97
N LYS A 409 20.34 4.25 21.73
CA LYS A 409 20.93 5.57 22.02
C LYS A 409 21.38 6.27 20.74
N LEU A 410 22.02 5.50 19.86
CA LEU A 410 22.51 6.02 18.60
C LEU A 410 21.35 6.30 17.63
N LEU A 411 20.32 5.45 17.62
CA LEU A 411 19.10 5.69 16.85
C LEU A 411 18.38 6.97 17.30
N ALA A 412 18.26 7.19 18.60
CA ALA A 412 17.70 8.42 19.17
C ALA A 412 18.55 9.64 18.83
N LYS A 413 19.88 9.51 18.84
CA LYS A 413 20.80 10.57 18.39
C LYS A 413 20.58 10.89 16.90
N LEU A 414 20.55 9.89 16.02
CA LEU A 414 20.32 10.11 14.59
C LEU A 414 18.94 10.71 14.33
N TYR A 415 17.90 10.24 15.02
CA TYR A 415 16.60 10.89 14.97
C TYR A 415 16.71 12.38 15.32
N TRP A 416 17.42 12.72 16.40
CA TRP A 416 17.60 14.12 16.82
C TRP A 416 18.37 14.95 15.79
N ASP A 417 19.47 14.41 15.26
CA ASP A 417 20.33 15.08 14.27
C ASP A 417 19.58 15.34 12.95
N TYR A 418 18.71 14.41 12.53
CA TYR A 418 17.92 14.53 11.29
C TYR A 418 16.48 15.04 11.49
N ARG A 419 16.06 15.35 12.73
CA ARG A 419 14.69 15.78 13.06
C ARG A 419 14.19 16.89 12.13
N ASP A 420 15.04 17.88 11.89
CA ASP A 420 14.66 19.08 11.16
C ASP A 420 14.54 18.85 9.64
N SER A 421 14.99 17.70 9.13
CA SER A 421 14.73 17.24 7.76
C SER A 421 13.34 16.64 7.57
N TYR A 422 12.67 16.24 8.65
CA TYR A 422 11.30 15.70 8.60
C TYR A 422 10.25 16.81 8.71
N ASN A 423 9.13 16.62 8.01
CA ASN A 423 7.94 17.42 8.21
C ASN A 423 7.54 17.35 9.70
N PRO A 424 7.16 18.47 10.35
CA PRO A 424 6.66 18.47 11.73
C PRO A 424 5.61 17.39 12.05
N THR A 425 4.76 17.01 11.09
CA THR A 425 3.75 15.94 11.27
C THR A 425 4.36 14.54 11.38
N ALA A 426 5.55 14.32 10.81
CA ALA A 426 6.30 13.06 10.87
C ALA A 426 7.31 13.00 12.03
N ARG A 427 7.29 13.96 12.95
CA ARG A 427 8.16 13.99 14.13
C ARG A 427 7.56 13.20 15.29
N LEU A 428 8.41 12.78 16.22
CA LEU A 428 8.00 12.27 17.53
C LEU A 428 7.30 13.36 18.35
N SER A 429 6.55 12.94 19.36
CA SER A 429 5.83 13.89 20.21
C SER A 429 6.81 14.78 20.98
N ALA A 430 6.40 16.00 21.32
CA ALA A 430 7.26 16.94 22.06
C ALA A 430 7.75 16.36 23.40
N GLN A 431 6.98 15.47 24.03
CA GLN A 431 7.42 14.76 25.23
C GLN A 431 8.57 13.79 24.93
N MET A 432 8.42 12.95 23.90
CA MET A 432 9.48 12.02 23.49
C MET A 432 10.74 12.75 23.04
N GLU A 433 10.60 13.85 22.30
CA GLU A 433 11.75 14.68 21.90
C GLU A 433 12.47 15.28 23.11
N LYS A 434 11.74 15.72 24.14
CA LYS A 434 12.35 16.16 25.41
C LYS A 434 13.09 15.02 26.11
N GLU A 435 12.51 13.82 26.16
CA GLU A 435 13.16 12.63 26.72
C GLU A 435 14.48 12.30 25.99
N ILE A 436 14.49 12.38 24.64
CA ILE A 436 15.69 12.20 23.82
C ILE A 436 16.74 13.31 24.08
N CYS A 437 16.29 14.55 24.21
CA CYS A 437 17.18 15.68 24.49
C CYS A 437 17.84 15.57 25.87
N CYS A 438 17.07 15.23 26.90
CA CYS A 438 17.55 15.11 28.28
C CYS A 438 18.53 13.93 28.45
N THR A 439 18.31 12.83 27.73
CA THR A 439 19.21 11.67 27.75
C THR A 439 20.51 11.92 26.99
N ASN A 440 20.46 12.75 25.95
CA ASN A 440 21.60 13.20 25.18
C ASN A 440 22.05 14.61 25.61
N SER A 441 22.40 14.78 26.89
CA SER A 441 23.21 15.91 27.34
C SER A 441 24.66 15.78 26.82
N THR A 442 24.83 15.63 25.52
CA THR A 442 26.09 15.94 24.86
C THR A 442 26.18 17.45 24.82
N LYS A 443 27.19 18.00 25.53
CA LYS A 443 27.66 19.37 25.26
C LYS A 443 27.80 19.46 23.74
N SER A 444 27.08 20.38 23.10
CA SER A 444 27.38 20.75 21.73
C SER A 444 28.87 21.00 21.70
N TYR A 445 29.62 20.18 20.97
CA TYR A 445 30.99 20.52 20.67
C TYR A 445 30.86 21.73 19.75
N GLN A 446 30.85 22.93 20.34
CA GLN A 446 31.20 24.10 19.56
C GLN A 446 32.59 23.79 19.04
N PRO A 447 32.82 23.81 17.72
CA PRO A 447 34.16 23.64 17.21
C PRO A 447 34.98 24.75 17.87
N VAL A 448 35.82 24.37 18.83
CA VAL A 448 36.89 25.24 19.27
C VAL A 448 37.75 25.34 18.03
N TRP A 449 37.68 26.48 17.35
CA TRP A 449 38.68 26.88 16.38
C TRP A 449 39.98 27.05 17.15
N ASN A 450 40.65 25.93 17.47
CA ASN A 450 42.04 25.97 17.84
C ASN A 450 42.75 26.48 16.60
N SER A 451 43.22 27.71 16.68
CA SER A 451 44.15 28.30 15.72
C SER A 451 45.45 27.50 15.78
N CYS A 452 45.45 26.32 15.16
CA CYS A 452 46.64 25.54 14.94
C CYS A 452 47.40 26.18 13.79
N SER A 453 48.30 27.11 14.15
CA SER A 453 49.34 27.65 13.29
C SER A 453 50.44 26.62 13.07
N TYR A 454 50.10 25.50 12.44
CA TYR A 454 51.08 24.66 11.76
C TYR A 454 50.82 24.83 10.27
N SER A 455 51.75 25.47 9.59
CA SER A 455 51.74 25.67 8.14
C SER A 455 51.82 24.31 7.45
N THR A 456 50.69 23.66 7.27
CA THR A 456 50.55 22.56 6.33
C THR A 456 50.53 23.16 4.93
N ASN A 457 51.58 22.92 4.15
CA ASN A 457 51.65 23.23 2.73
C ASN A 457 50.73 22.30 1.91
N TYR A 458 49.42 22.35 2.19
CA TYR A 458 48.41 21.86 1.28
C TYR A 458 47.83 23.06 0.55
N SER A 459 47.97 23.07 -0.77
CA SER A 459 47.26 23.99 -1.66
C SER A 459 45.75 23.79 -1.47
N PRO A 460 44.97 24.88 -1.40
CA PRO A 460 43.52 24.78 -1.30
C PRO A 460 42.99 24.03 -2.53
N LEU A 461 42.16 23.01 -2.31
CA LEU A 461 41.43 22.34 -3.37
C LEU A 461 40.51 23.38 -4.03
N ARG A 462 40.95 23.90 -5.18
CA ARG A 462 40.07 24.56 -6.14
C ARG A 462 39.11 23.51 -6.68
N LEU A 463 37.86 23.55 -6.21
CA LEU A 463 36.73 22.94 -6.90
C LEU A 463 36.61 23.61 -8.27
N LEU A 464 37.23 23.02 -9.31
CA LEU A 464 36.74 22.85 -10.69
C LEU A 464 37.83 22.65 -11.76
N ASP A 465 39.12 22.60 -11.44
CA ASP A 465 40.15 22.62 -12.50
C ASP A 465 40.26 21.30 -13.32
N HIS A 466 39.68 20.18 -12.86
CA HIS A 466 39.74 18.90 -13.59
C HIS A 466 38.54 18.57 -14.49
N LEU A 467 37.50 19.42 -14.55
CA LEU A 467 36.35 19.20 -15.44
C LEU A 467 36.56 19.74 -16.86
N TYR A 468 37.62 20.51 -17.11
CA TYR A 468 37.81 21.27 -18.35
C TYR A 468 39.19 21.14 -19.01
N ASP A 469 40.07 20.26 -18.51
CA ASP A 469 41.39 19.99 -19.13
C ASP A 469 41.29 19.25 -20.48
N SER A 470 40.13 18.69 -20.83
CA SER A 470 39.77 18.37 -22.21
C SER A 470 38.73 19.37 -22.69
N GLY A 471 39.22 20.53 -23.14
CA GLY A 471 38.39 21.56 -23.74
C GLY A 471 37.59 21.01 -24.92
N ASP A 472 36.28 20.88 -24.73
CA ASP A 472 35.27 21.06 -25.76
C ASP A 472 33.88 21.01 -25.12
N VAL A 473 33.35 22.17 -24.75
CA VAL A 473 31.89 22.37 -24.82
C VAL A 473 31.67 23.66 -25.60
N ASN A 474 31.86 23.54 -26.90
CA ASN A 474 31.38 24.51 -27.86
C ASN A 474 29.84 24.49 -27.80
N LEU A 475 29.23 25.53 -27.24
CA LEU A 475 27.77 25.66 -27.05
C LEU A 475 26.96 25.72 -28.37
N LYS A 476 27.59 25.47 -29.52
CA LYS A 476 26.95 25.36 -30.82
C LYS A 476 26.19 24.04 -31.03
N ASP A 477 26.50 22.99 -30.28
CA ASP A 477 25.86 21.67 -30.43
C ASP A 477 24.74 21.42 -29.40
N SER A 478 24.18 22.49 -28.83
CA SER A 478 23.11 22.44 -27.81
C SER A 478 21.74 21.98 -28.33
N GLU A 479 21.60 21.69 -29.63
CA GLU A 479 20.43 20.99 -30.18
C GLU A 479 20.48 19.47 -30.01
N GLU A 480 21.67 18.86 -29.92
CA GLU A 480 21.81 17.39 -29.85
C GLU A 480 21.91 16.86 -28.41
N LEU A 481 22.37 17.69 -27.48
CA LEU A 481 22.60 17.31 -26.10
C LEU A 481 21.33 17.53 -25.24
N ARG A 482 20.47 16.52 -25.20
CA ARG A 482 19.32 16.39 -24.27
C ARG A 482 19.73 16.22 -22.80
N CYS A 483 20.78 16.89 -22.35
CA CYS A 483 21.36 16.74 -21.02
C CYS A 483 21.29 18.05 -20.21
N PHE A 484 20.07 18.57 -20.02
CA PHE A 484 19.72 19.28 -18.80
C PHE A 484 18.26 18.98 -18.43
N PRO A 485 17.96 18.51 -17.20
CA PRO A 485 16.58 18.21 -16.78
C PRO A 485 15.71 19.46 -16.61
N LEU A 486 16.30 20.66 -16.57
CA LEU A 486 15.58 21.93 -16.40
C LEU A 486 14.67 22.29 -17.58
N SER A 487 14.97 21.86 -18.81
CA SER A 487 14.07 22.03 -19.96
C SER A 487 12.80 21.17 -19.87
N ARG A 488 12.76 20.18 -18.95
CA ARG A 488 11.56 19.41 -18.61
C ARG A 488 10.72 20.07 -17.51
N TRP A 489 11.22 21.09 -16.82
CA TRP A 489 10.61 21.69 -15.62
C TRP A 489 9.78 22.94 -15.91
N LEU A 490 9.85 23.46 -17.13
CA LEU A 490 9.07 24.61 -17.59
C LEU A 490 8.41 24.24 -18.90
N LYS A 491 7.30 23.51 -18.78
CA LYS A 491 6.48 23.09 -19.92
C LYS A 491 5.34 24.07 -20.19
N ASP A 492 4.93 24.84 -19.18
CA ASP A 492 3.88 25.84 -19.31
C ASP A 492 4.17 27.13 -18.52
N GLU A 493 3.30 28.11 -18.72
CA GLU A 493 3.36 29.43 -18.09
C GLU A 493 3.03 29.39 -16.58
N TYR A 494 2.32 28.36 -16.10
CA TYR A 494 1.96 28.13 -14.69
C TYR A 494 3.17 27.70 -13.84
N GLU A 495 4.06 26.88 -14.38
CA GLU A 495 5.30 26.50 -13.69
C GLU A 495 6.22 27.72 -13.51
N LEU A 496 6.33 28.59 -14.53
CA LEU A 496 7.06 29.85 -14.44
C LEU A 496 6.46 30.78 -13.38
N LYS A 497 5.13 30.86 -13.32
CA LYS A 497 4.38 31.62 -12.32
C LYS A 497 4.73 31.19 -10.88
N ASN A 498 4.83 29.89 -10.61
CA ASN A 498 5.12 29.38 -9.27
C ASN A 498 6.58 29.62 -8.83
N ILE A 499 7.50 29.66 -9.79
CA ILE A 499 8.93 29.86 -9.53
C ILE A 499 9.29 31.35 -9.49
N TRP A 500 8.48 32.22 -10.11
CA TRP A 500 8.73 33.66 -10.26
C TRP A 500 8.97 34.40 -8.94
N ILE A 501 8.13 34.15 -7.92
CA ILE A 501 8.29 34.77 -6.59
C ILE A 501 9.63 34.34 -5.96
N GLY A 502 10.05 33.10 -6.19
CA GLY A 502 11.34 32.58 -5.73
C GLY A 502 12.51 33.29 -6.43
N LEU A 503 12.46 33.43 -7.75
CA LEU A 503 13.49 34.13 -8.53
C LEU A 503 13.59 35.61 -8.15
N PHE A 504 12.45 36.27 -7.92
CA PHE A 504 12.40 37.65 -7.46
C PHE A 504 13.04 37.83 -6.08
N LYS A 505 12.69 36.97 -5.11
CA LYS A 505 13.30 36.97 -3.77
C LYS A 505 14.79 36.68 -3.81
N LEU A 506 15.23 35.79 -4.70
CA LEU A 506 16.65 35.45 -4.85
C LEU A 506 17.43 36.62 -5.47
N ALA A 507 16.86 37.31 -6.47
CA ALA A 507 17.43 38.54 -7.01
C ALA A 507 17.56 39.64 -5.93
N GLU A 508 16.59 39.75 -5.02
CA GLU A 508 16.62 40.67 -3.89
C GLU A 508 17.70 40.29 -2.86
N GLN A 509 17.84 39.00 -2.55
CA GLN A 509 18.89 38.49 -1.66
C GLN A 509 20.29 38.74 -2.22
N LEU A 510 20.51 38.45 -3.50
CA LEU A 510 21.80 38.70 -4.17
C LEU A 510 22.18 40.19 -4.19
N LYS A 511 21.18 41.08 -4.15
CA LYS A 511 21.40 42.53 -4.08
C LYS A 511 21.76 43.00 -2.67
N THR A 512 21.07 42.49 -1.66
CA THR A 512 21.14 42.94 -0.25
C THR A 512 22.32 42.34 0.51
N VAL A 513 22.74 41.12 0.20
CA VAL A 513 23.85 40.45 0.89
C VAL A 513 25.19 40.88 0.27
N GLU A 514 26.15 41.28 1.12
CA GLU A 514 27.55 41.47 0.72
C GLU A 514 28.31 40.17 0.99
N SER A 515 28.79 39.52 -0.07
CA SER A 515 29.61 38.31 -0.01
C SER A 515 30.83 38.46 -0.92
N ASP A 516 31.94 37.79 -0.57
CA ASP A 516 33.19 37.81 -1.34
C ASP A 516 33.03 37.24 -2.77
N HIS A 517 31.98 36.44 -3.00
CA HIS A 517 31.62 35.83 -4.29
C HIS A 517 30.43 36.49 -4.98
N LYS A 518 29.98 37.66 -4.52
CA LYS A 518 28.78 38.35 -5.03
C LYS A 518 28.81 38.55 -6.55
N LYS A 519 29.98 38.82 -7.12
CA LYS A 519 30.13 39.00 -8.57
C LYS A 519 29.88 37.70 -9.34
N ASP A 520 30.44 36.59 -8.86
CA ASP A 520 30.30 35.27 -9.48
C ASP A 520 28.86 34.73 -9.33
N ASP A 521 28.22 34.99 -8.19
CA ASP A 521 26.83 34.58 -7.93
C ASP A 521 25.82 35.40 -8.76
N ILE A 522 26.08 36.70 -8.97
CA ILE A 522 25.31 37.52 -9.91
C ILE A 522 25.47 36.99 -11.34
N GLU A 523 26.70 36.67 -11.77
CA GLU A 523 26.96 36.16 -13.13
C GLU A 523 26.29 34.80 -13.37
N ARG A 524 26.34 33.89 -12.39
CA ARG A 524 25.61 32.60 -12.42
C ARG A 524 24.09 32.79 -12.50
N PHE A 525 23.56 33.74 -11.74
CA PHE A 525 22.12 34.03 -11.77
C PHE A 525 21.70 34.70 -13.09
N GLU A 526 22.53 35.56 -13.68
CA GLU A 526 22.30 36.11 -15.02
C GLU A 526 22.28 35.04 -16.11
N MET A 527 23.19 34.06 -16.05
CA MET A 527 23.19 32.90 -16.96
C MET A 527 21.93 32.04 -16.81
N LEU A 528 21.46 31.85 -15.58
CA LEU A 528 20.20 31.15 -15.31
C LEU A 528 19.00 31.91 -15.91
N LEU A 529 18.96 33.24 -15.78
CA LEU A 529 17.92 34.06 -16.41
C LEU A 529 17.98 34.04 -17.94
N ASP A 530 19.17 34.00 -18.55
CA ASP A 530 19.33 33.82 -20.01
C ASP A 530 18.82 32.47 -20.49
N PHE A 531 19.15 31.42 -19.74
CA PHE A 531 18.68 30.07 -20.04
C PHE A 531 17.15 29.96 -19.94
N LEU A 532 16.56 30.54 -18.89
CA LEU A 532 15.10 30.62 -18.73
C LEU A 532 14.44 31.46 -19.82
N HIS A 533 15.07 32.56 -20.23
CA HIS A 533 14.60 33.39 -21.34
C HIS A 533 14.59 32.59 -22.65
N TYR A 534 15.65 31.84 -22.94
CA TYR A 534 15.75 30.95 -24.10
C TYR A 534 14.65 29.87 -24.11
N ILE A 535 14.36 29.24 -22.97
CA ILE A 535 13.28 28.25 -22.85
C ILE A 535 11.91 28.91 -23.02
N SER A 536 11.65 30.04 -22.34
CA SER A 536 10.35 30.75 -22.40
C SER A 536 10.01 31.24 -23.82
N SER A 537 11.03 31.64 -24.59
CA SER A 537 10.93 31.99 -26.00
C SER A 537 10.41 30.82 -26.86
N LYS A 538 10.79 29.58 -26.54
CA LYS A 538 10.27 28.37 -27.21
C LYS A 538 8.84 27.99 -26.78
N CYS A 539 8.38 28.48 -25.62
CA CYS A 539 7.06 28.15 -25.05
C CYS A 539 6.00 29.25 -25.24
N SER A 540 6.24 30.24 -26.10
CA SER A 540 5.29 31.33 -26.40
C SER A 540 4.89 32.19 -25.18
N SER A 541 5.75 32.29 -24.17
CA SER A 541 5.56 33.16 -22.99
C SER A 541 6.22 34.52 -23.22
N GLU A 542 5.65 35.62 -22.72
CA GLU A 542 6.25 36.94 -22.91
C GLU A 542 7.59 37.07 -22.15
N PRO A 543 8.73 37.27 -22.86
CA PRO A 543 10.06 37.25 -22.25
C PRO A 543 10.39 38.46 -21.36
N PHE A 544 9.47 39.43 -21.30
CA PHE A 544 9.65 40.72 -20.65
C PHE A 544 9.93 40.59 -19.13
N TYR A 545 9.24 39.69 -18.43
CA TYR A 545 9.36 39.55 -16.98
C TYR A 545 10.74 39.02 -16.55
N LEU A 546 11.34 38.09 -17.31
CA LEU A 546 12.69 37.59 -17.01
C LEU A 546 13.77 38.66 -17.25
N GLN A 547 13.61 39.48 -18.30
CA GLN A 547 14.50 40.63 -18.52
C GLN A 547 14.33 41.72 -17.46
N MET A 548 13.15 41.84 -16.85
CA MET A 548 12.92 42.75 -15.74
C MET A 548 13.77 42.38 -14.51
N LEU A 549 13.97 41.09 -14.16
CA LEU A 549 14.88 40.72 -13.05
C LEU A 549 16.32 41.15 -13.31
N LYS A 550 16.80 40.96 -14.55
CA LYS A 550 18.14 41.44 -14.93
C LYS A 550 18.28 42.94 -14.76
N SER A 551 17.23 43.67 -15.11
CA SER A 551 17.17 45.13 -14.95
C SER A 551 17.17 45.53 -13.47
N ILE A 552 16.50 44.76 -12.60
CA ILE A 552 16.45 44.99 -11.13
C ILE A 552 17.82 44.76 -10.47
N LEU A 553 18.59 43.77 -10.93
CA LEU A 553 19.96 43.52 -10.48
C LEU A 553 20.91 44.65 -10.87
N LYS A 554 20.72 45.23 -12.07
CA LYS A 554 21.56 46.32 -12.61
C LYS A 554 21.18 47.72 -12.13
N ALA A 555 19.95 47.91 -11.66
CA ALA A 555 19.47 49.21 -11.21
C ALA A 555 19.98 49.55 -9.79
N PRO A 556 20.57 50.74 -9.56
CA PRO A 556 21.12 51.10 -8.25
C PRO A 556 20.05 51.35 -7.17
N THR A 557 18.86 51.82 -7.53
CA THR A 557 17.75 52.08 -6.59
C THR A 557 16.39 51.81 -7.25
N LEU A 558 15.52 51.02 -6.60
CA LEU A 558 14.14 50.81 -7.04
C LEU A 558 13.24 50.70 -5.80
N PRO A 559 12.12 51.44 -5.71
CA PRO A 559 11.21 51.36 -4.58
C PRO A 559 10.42 50.04 -4.61
N LEU A 560 10.47 49.29 -3.51
CA LEU A 560 9.94 47.92 -3.33
C LEU A 560 8.41 47.76 -3.46
N GLY A 561 7.66 48.78 -3.86
CA GLY A 561 6.20 48.79 -3.77
C GLY A 561 5.42 48.65 -5.09
N SER A 562 6.06 48.65 -6.27
CA SER A 562 5.33 48.87 -7.53
C SER A 562 5.66 47.88 -8.66
N ILE A 563 6.00 46.64 -8.34
CA ILE A 563 6.13 45.59 -9.36
C ILE A 563 4.86 44.74 -9.29
N SER A 564 3.93 45.00 -10.21
CA SER A 564 2.73 44.17 -10.35
C SER A 564 3.11 42.77 -10.79
N TYR A 565 2.36 41.80 -10.27
CA TYR A 565 2.44 40.41 -10.74
C TYR A 565 2.20 40.35 -12.26
N PRO A 566 2.88 39.46 -13.01
CA PRO A 566 2.59 39.29 -14.42
C PRO A 566 1.12 38.93 -14.65
N GLU A 567 0.44 39.60 -15.58
CA GLU A 567 -0.92 39.23 -16.01
C GLU A 567 -0.86 37.99 -16.90
N PHE A 568 -0.72 36.81 -16.27
CA PHE A 568 -0.82 35.52 -16.95
C PHE A 568 -2.25 35.33 -17.47
N THR A 569 -2.49 35.69 -18.74
CA THR A 569 -3.82 35.80 -19.33
C THR A 569 -4.04 34.72 -20.37
N ARG A 570 -4.34 33.49 -19.92
CA ARG A 570 -5.04 32.46 -20.73
C ARG A 570 -5.41 31.24 -19.88
N TYR A 571 -6.56 31.27 -19.22
CA TYR A 571 -7.19 30.04 -18.70
C TYR A 571 -8.70 30.16 -18.72
N GLU A 572 -9.31 29.79 -19.85
CA GLU A 572 -10.70 29.34 -19.87
C GLU A 572 -10.74 28.09 -20.78
N HIS A 573 -11.09 26.94 -20.19
CA HIS A 573 -11.31 25.62 -20.81
C HIS A 573 -10.10 24.66 -20.97
N ILE A 574 -9.93 23.79 -19.97
CA ILE A 574 -9.05 22.60 -19.95
C ILE A 574 -9.49 21.49 -20.96
N GLN A 575 -10.52 21.69 -21.77
CA GLN A 575 -11.15 20.61 -22.55
C GLN A 575 -11.13 20.74 -24.08
N GLU A 576 -10.50 21.75 -24.69
CA GLU A 576 -10.48 21.88 -26.16
C GLU A 576 -9.04 21.89 -26.72
N ILE A 577 -8.44 20.70 -26.87
CA ILE A 577 -7.24 20.50 -27.69
C ILE A 577 -7.66 20.39 -29.16
N THR A 578 -7.97 21.51 -29.80
CA THR A 578 -7.75 21.74 -31.24
C THR A 578 -7.94 23.24 -31.50
N PHE A 579 -6.85 23.97 -31.76
CA PHE A 579 -6.95 25.39 -32.11
C PHE A 579 -6.91 25.58 -33.63
N GLN A 580 -7.95 26.23 -34.17
CA GLN A 580 -8.03 26.73 -35.55
C GLN A 580 -7.54 28.19 -35.62
N SER A 581 -6.69 28.48 -36.60
CA SER A 581 -5.81 29.67 -36.65
C SER A 581 -6.44 31.02 -37.03
N HIS A 582 -7.76 31.20 -36.98
CA HIS A 582 -8.42 32.37 -37.60
C HIS A 582 -9.51 32.94 -36.70
N ARG A 583 -9.07 33.45 -35.54
CA ARG A 583 -9.73 34.44 -34.66
C ARG A 583 -8.68 34.69 -33.58
N ILE A 584 -7.99 35.82 -33.55
CA ILE A 584 -8.40 36.97 -32.73
C ILE A 584 -7.55 38.17 -33.17
N ASN A 585 -8.26 39.29 -33.32
CA ASN A 585 -7.79 40.60 -33.76
C ASN A 585 -7.46 41.44 -32.50
N LEU A 586 -6.24 42.00 -32.40
CA LEU A 586 -5.86 42.89 -31.30
C LEU A 586 -6.31 44.33 -31.61
N GLY A 587 -7.52 44.66 -31.17
CA GLY A 587 -8.01 46.03 -31.13
C GLY A 587 -7.37 46.84 -30.01
N ASN A 588 -6.95 48.06 -30.35
CA ASN A 588 -6.41 49.10 -29.48
C ASN A 588 -7.07 49.20 -28.10
N LEU A 589 -6.27 49.17 -27.04
CA LEU A 589 -6.58 49.88 -25.80
C LEU A 589 -5.33 50.59 -25.28
N GLY A 590 -5.36 51.90 -25.46
CA GLY A 590 -4.29 52.84 -25.23
C GLY A 590 -4.05 53.16 -23.76
N ARG A 591 -2.85 53.71 -23.60
CA ARG A 591 -2.24 54.27 -22.41
C ARG A 591 -2.78 55.67 -22.11
N TYR A 592 -2.89 55.97 -20.81
CA TYR A 592 -2.79 57.27 -20.12
C TYR A 592 -3.94 58.30 -20.19
N LYS A 593 -4.49 58.61 -19.01
CA LYS A 593 -4.81 59.99 -18.60
C LYS A 593 -3.97 60.35 -17.37
N ARG A 594 -3.02 61.26 -17.56
CA ARG A 594 -2.41 62.09 -16.49
C ARG A 594 -3.37 63.25 -16.21
N SER A 595 -3.47 63.65 -14.95
CA SER A 595 -4.33 64.75 -14.48
C SER A 595 -3.81 66.14 -14.88
N ILE A 596 -4.72 66.94 -15.42
CA ILE A 596 -4.99 68.38 -15.19
C ILE A 596 -3.81 69.36 -15.39
N ALA A 597 -3.89 70.18 -16.45
CA ALA A 597 -4.18 71.62 -16.34
C ALA A 597 -4.31 72.27 -17.73
N LEU A 598 -5.33 73.12 -17.85
CA LEU A 598 -5.71 74.03 -18.94
C LEU A 598 -4.64 75.12 -19.19
N GLU A 599 -4.43 75.50 -20.46
CA GLU A 599 -4.42 76.87 -21.04
C GLU A 599 -2.99 77.13 -21.58
N GLU A 600 -2.67 77.76 -22.71
CA GLU A 600 -3.36 78.46 -23.80
C GLU A 600 -2.41 78.46 -25.02
N ILE A 601 -2.98 78.22 -26.20
CA ILE A 601 -2.83 78.95 -27.47
C ILE A 601 -1.49 79.69 -27.75
N GLN A 602 -0.67 79.13 -28.65
CA GLN A 602 -0.44 79.66 -30.02
C GLN A 602 0.25 78.62 -30.92
#